data_AF-A0A6L7I238-F1
#
_entry.id   AF-A0A6L7I238-F1
#
_cell.length_a   1.000
_cell.length_b   1.000
_cell.length_c   1.000
_cell.angle_alpha   90.00
_cell.angle_beta   90.00
_cell.angle_gamma   90.00
#
_symmetry.space_group_name_H-M   'P 1'
#
loop_
_entity.id
_entity.type
_entity.pdbx_description
1 polymer ?
#
loop_
_entity_poly.entity_id
_entity_poly.type
_entity_poly.pdbx_seq_one_letter_code
_entity_poly.pdbx_strand_id
1 'polypeptide(L)'
;MEYEFRRNTLTGTLVAQFTMDHEIMGLWFVDELGEDKVLIEQIASTIAALQQGRLTEQRFVGKGISLELDEEQARVFANVLEMDEDTALDESMSLYDGESQAFCGLEDFEVALKSWQAFIEESR
;
A
#
# COMPACT_ATOMS: atom_id res chain seq x y z
N MET A 1 2.05 10.97 -8.22
CA MET A 1 1.66 10.91 -6.79
C MET A 1 2.62 11.74 -5.94
N GLU A 2 2.14 12.48 -4.92
CA GLU A 2 2.99 13.28 -4.01
C GLU A 2 3.11 12.61 -2.64
N TYR A 3 4.33 12.51 -2.12
CA TYR A 3 4.61 11.85 -0.85
C TYR A 3 5.85 12.40 -0.15
N GLU A 4 5.94 12.17 1.17
CA GLU A 4 7.10 12.49 1.99
C GLU A 4 7.36 11.41 3.03
N PHE A 5 8.61 10.98 3.16
CA PHE A 5 9.06 10.00 4.14
C PHE A 5 9.94 10.67 5.19
N ARG A 6 9.67 10.37 6.47
CA ARG A 6 10.39 10.94 7.61
C ARG A 6 10.60 9.89 8.69
N ARG A 7 11.71 10.00 9.42
CA ARG A 7 11.95 9.20 10.63
C ARG A 7 11.82 10.12 11.84
N ASN A 8 10.96 9.76 12.78
CA ASN A 8 10.88 10.47 14.04
C ASN A 8 12.17 10.21 14.83
N THR A 9 13.00 11.25 15.00
CA THR A 9 14.32 11.12 15.64
C THR A 9 14.24 10.83 17.14
N LEU A 10 13.09 11.07 17.78
CA LEU A 10 12.88 10.79 19.19
C LEU A 10 12.41 9.35 19.44
N THR A 11 11.54 8.82 18.58
CA THR A 11 10.92 7.49 18.76
C THR A 11 11.49 6.41 17.84
N GLY A 12 12.23 6.79 16.80
CA GLY A 12 12.69 5.90 15.73
C GLY A 12 11.61 5.48 14.73
N THR A 13 10.36 5.89 14.95
CA THR A 13 9.19 5.50 14.15
C THR A 13 9.27 6.09 12.75
N LEU A 14 8.94 5.28 11.74
CA LEU A 14 8.83 5.72 10.35
C LEU A 14 7.48 6.41 10.12
N VAL A 15 7.48 7.42 9.27
CA VAL A 15 6.30 8.17 8.88
C VAL A 15 6.30 8.28 7.37
N ALA A 16 5.19 7.90 6.74
CA ALA A 16 4.93 8.10 5.33
C ALA A 16 3.67 8.93 5.16
N GLN A 17 3.79 10.09 4.52
CA GLN A 17 2.70 11.01 4.28
C GLN A 17 2.44 11.11 2.78
N PHE A 18 1.26 10.70 2.36
CA PHE A 18 0.77 10.82 0.98
C PHE A 18 -0.39 11.82 0.96
N THR A 19 -0.61 12.49 -0.16
CA THR A 19 -1.66 13.52 -0.31
C THR A 19 -2.58 13.22 -1.50
N MET A 20 -3.61 14.05 -1.71
CA MET A 20 -4.53 13.96 -2.86
C MET A 20 -5.21 12.58 -2.96
N ASP A 21 -5.90 12.16 -1.90
CA ASP A 21 -6.65 10.88 -1.83
C ASP A 21 -5.77 9.61 -1.77
N HIS A 22 -4.48 9.75 -1.45
CA HIS A 22 -3.55 8.61 -1.31
C HIS A 22 -3.14 8.31 0.15
N GLU A 23 -3.80 8.91 1.14
CA GLU A 23 -3.40 8.85 2.55
C GLU A 23 -3.26 7.41 3.10
N ILE A 24 -4.15 6.50 2.69
CA ILE A 24 -4.09 5.09 3.09
C ILE A 24 -2.81 4.37 2.63
N MET A 25 -2.17 4.85 1.55
CA MET A 25 -0.87 4.33 1.12
C MET A 25 0.18 4.59 2.19
N GLY A 26 0.17 5.75 2.84
CA GLY A 26 1.10 6.06 3.93
C GLY A 26 0.97 5.09 5.10
N LEU A 27 -0.27 4.75 5.46
CA LEU A 27 -0.56 3.75 6.49
C LEU A 27 -0.04 2.36 6.07
N TRP A 28 -0.29 1.94 4.84
CA TRP A 28 0.20 0.66 4.32
C TRP A 28 1.73 0.60 4.30
N PHE A 29 2.41 1.66 3.85
CA PHE A 29 3.88 1.74 3.84
C PHE A 29 4.50 1.61 5.24
N VAL A 30 3.86 2.17 6.27
CA VAL A 30 4.37 2.13 7.65
C VAL A 30 3.99 0.84 8.38
N ASP A 31 2.71 0.44 8.34
CA ASP A 31 2.15 -0.62 9.19
C ASP A 31 2.27 -2.01 8.57
N GLU A 32 2.14 -2.12 7.25
CA GLU A 32 2.17 -3.40 6.52
C GLU A 32 3.54 -3.68 5.90
N LEU A 33 4.14 -2.68 5.24
CA LEU A 33 5.45 -2.83 4.59
C LEU A 33 6.60 -2.63 5.58
N GLY A 34 6.61 -1.51 6.31
CA GLY A 34 7.62 -1.17 7.31
C GLY A 34 9.06 -1.28 6.77
N GLU A 35 9.92 -1.98 7.51
CA GLU A 35 11.31 -2.27 7.12
C GLU A 35 11.49 -3.69 6.57
N ASP A 36 10.41 -4.37 6.17
CA ASP A 36 10.47 -5.75 5.66
C ASP A 36 11.07 -5.79 4.25
N LYS A 37 12.40 -5.97 4.20
CA LYS A 37 13.15 -6.07 2.95
C LYS A 37 12.67 -7.21 2.05
N VAL A 38 12.23 -8.32 2.64
CA VAL A 38 11.78 -9.48 1.86
C VAL A 38 10.47 -9.14 1.16
N LEU A 39 9.56 -8.44 1.83
CA LEU A 39 8.32 -7.97 1.22
C LEU A 39 8.58 -6.90 0.15
N ILE A 40 9.49 -5.95 0.40
CA ILE A 40 9.90 -4.95 -0.59
C ILE A 40 10.42 -5.62 -1.87
N GLU A 41 11.34 -6.59 -1.74
CA GLU A 41 11.90 -7.31 -2.90
C GLU A 41 10.86 -8.15 -3.64
N GLN A 42 9.92 -8.76 -2.93
CA GLN A 42 8.80 -9.49 -3.54
C GLN A 42 7.93 -8.56 -4.37
N ILE A 43 7.52 -7.42 -3.81
CA ILE A 43 6.68 -6.45 -4.50
C ILE A 43 7.42 -5.88 -5.72
N ALA A 44 8.69 -5.52 -5.59
CA ALA A 44 9.50 -5.03 -6.71
C ALA A 44 9.61 -6.08 -7.84
N SER A 45 9.78 -7.36 -7.49
CA SER A 45 9.81 -8.46 -8.46
C SER A 45 8.45 -8.67 -9.13
N THR A 46 7.36 -8.53 -8.38
CA THR A 46 5.99 -8.59 -8.90
C THR A 46 5.73 -7.47 -9.91
N ILE A 47 6.09 -6.22 -9.59
CA ILE A 47 5.98 -5.08 -10.51
C ILE A 47 6.74 -5.37 -11.81
N ALA A 48 7.97 -5.85 -11.70
CA ALA A 48 8.76 -6.21 -12.88
C ALA A 48 8.11 -7.34 -13.71
N ALA A 49 7.46 -8.30 -13.06
CA ALA A 49 6.75 -9.39 -13.75
C ALA A 49 5.49 -8.90 -14.48
N LEU A 50 4.73 -7.99 -13.86
CA LEU A 50 3.56 -7.32 -14.46
C LEU A 50 3.98 -6.50 -15.69
N GLN A 51 5.00 -5.66 -15.56
CA GLN A 51 5.56 -4.87 -16.69
C GLN A 51 6.08 -5.73 -17.85
N GLN A 52 6.50 -6.98 -17.57
CA GLN A 52 6.96 -7.94 -18.59
C GLN A 52 5.83 -8.80 -19.17
N GLY A 53 4.58 -8.60 -18.75
CA GLY A 53 3.42 -9.41 -19.15
C GLY A 53 3.52 -10.89 -18.71
N ARG A 54 4.31 -11.17 -17.67
CA ARG A 54 4.43 -12.54 -17.09
C ARG A 54 3.38 -12.80 -16.02
N LEU A 55 2.75 -11.73 -15.54
CA LEU A 55 1.72 -11.72 -14.52
C LEU A 55 0.70 -10.67 -14.94
N THR A 56 -0.57 -10.88 -14.61
CA THR A 56 -1.66 -9.94 -14.91
C THR A 56 -2.09 -9.16 -13.67
N GLU A 57 -2.05 -9.82 -12.51
CA GLU A 57 -2.39 -9.23 -11.21
C GLU A 57 -1.70 -9.98 -10.07
N GLN A 58 -1.54 -9.32 -8.94
CA GLN A 58 -1.09 -9.94 -7.68
C GLN A 58 -1.60 -9.14 -6.49
N ARG A 59 -2.05 -9.87 -5.46
CA ARG A 59 -2.50 -9.29 -4.20
C ARG A 59 -1.60 -9.67 -3.03
N PHE A 60 -1.28 -8.68 -2.20
CA PHE A 60 -0.59 -8.80 -0.93
C PHE A 60 -1.57 -8.45 0.19
N VAL A 61 -2.03 -9.48 0.92
CA VAL A 61 -2.98 -9.32 2.02
C VAL A 61 -2.21 -8.95 3.29
N GLY A 62 -2.37 -7.70 3.71
CA GLY A 62 -1.86 -7.23 5.01
C GLY A 62 -2.82 -7.56 6.14
N LYS A 63 -2.48 -7.14 7.37
CA LYS A 63 -3.28 -7.35 8.57
C LYS A 63 -4.55 -6.51 8.56
N GLY A 64 -4.41 -5.22 8.28
CA GLY A 64 -5.50 -4.25 8.18
C GLY A 64 -5.63 -3.65 6.80
N ILE A 65 -4.56 -3.61 6.00
CA ILE A 65 -4.57 -2.95 4.68
C ILE A 65 -3.93 -3.87 3.63
N SER A 66 -4.62 -4.09 2.52
CA SER A 66 -4.11 -4.87 1.38
C SER A 66 -3.55 -3.99 0.28
N LEU A 67 -2.60 -4.54 -0.48
CA LEU A 67 -2.12 -4.01 -1.75
C LEU A 67 -2.52 -4.97 -2.87
N GLU A 68 -3.04 -4.44 -3.97
CA GLU A 68 -3.32 -5.13 -5.22
C GLU A 68 -2.59 -4.41 -6.34
N LEU A 69 -1.92 -5.17 -7.19
CA LEU A 69 -1.15 -4.67 -8.32
C LEU A 69 -1.66 -5.35 -9.59
N ASP A 70 -1.90 -4.59 -10.63
CA ASP A 70 -2.14 -5.06 -11.98
C ASP A 70 -1.15 -4.42 -12.96
N GLU A 71 -1.31 -4.69 -14.26
CA GLU A 71 -0.42 -4.20 -15.32
C GLU A 71 -0.40 -2.66 -15.46
N GLU A 72 -1.44 -1.97 -14.98
CA GLU A 72 -1.66 -0.53 -15.14
C GLU A 72 -1.61 0.23 -13.81
N GLN A 73 -2.17 -0.34 -12.74
CA GLN A 73 -2.42 0.38 -11.49
C GLN A 73 -2.00 -0.39 -10.23
N ALA A 74 -1.77 0.36 -9.17
CA ALA A 74 -1.65 -0.13 -7.81
C ALA A 74 -2.83 0.37 -6.99
N ARG A 75 -3.48 -0.54 -6.27
CA ARG A 75 -4.61 -0.27 -5.39
C ARG A 75 -4.26 -0.65 -3.96
N VAL A 76 -4.39 0.30 -3.04
CA VAL A 76 -4.26 0.07 -1.60
C VAL A 76 -5.63 0.26 -0.97
N PHE A 77 -6.06 -0.67 -0.11
CA PHE A 77 -7.38 -0.61 0.50
C PHE A 77 -7.43 -1.27 1.87
N ALA A 78 -8.26 -0.72 2.75
CA ALA A 78 -8.53 -1.31 4.05
C ALA A 78 -9.22 -2.67 3.87
N ASN A 79 -8.75 -3.67 4.59
CA ASN A 79 -9.46 -4.93 4.73
C ASN A 79 -10.73 -4.63 5.51
N VAL A 80 -11.89 -4.84 4.88
CA VAL A 80 -13.16 -4.79 5.61
C VAL A 80 -13.11 -5.91 6.64
N LEU A 81 -13.03 -5.54 7.92
CA LEU A 81 -13.32 -6.46 9.01
C LEU A 81 -14.79 -6.83 8.84
N GLU A 82 -15.08 -8.04 8.36
CA GLU A 82 -16.35 -8.69 8.66
C GLU A 82 -16.42 -8.76 10.19
N MET A 83 -17.05 -7.75 10.80
CA MET A 83 -17.55 -7.92 12.15
C MET A 83 -18.58 -9.05 12.04
N ASP A 84 -18.30 -10.17 12.71
CA ASP A 84 -19.27 -11.20 13.06
C ASP A 84 -20.45 -10.54 13.79
N GLU A 85 -21.37 -9.92 13.05
CA GLU A 85 -22.69 -9.60 13.51
C GLU A 85 -23.66 -10.27 12.55
N ASP A 86 -24.28 -11.31 13.07
CA ASP A 86 -25.56 -11.91 12.67
C ASP A 86 -26.63 -10.82 12.52
N THR A 87 -26.49 -9.98 11.50
CA THR A 87 -27.50 -9.02 11.10
C THR A 87 -27.45 -8.94 9.59
N ALA A 88 -28.41 -9.63 8.98
CA ALA A 88 -28.78 -9.46 7.58
C ALA A 88 -29.06 -7.97 7.32
N LEU A 89 -28.06 -7.26 6.82
CA LEU A 89 -28.17 -5.88 6.37
C LEU A 89 -27.55 -5.79 4.98
N ASP A 90 -28.43 -5.99 4.01
CA ASP A 90 -28.54 -5.26 2.76
C ASP A 90 -27.24 -5.05 1.96
N GLU A 91 -27.15 -5.78 0.83
CA GLU A 91 -26.11 -5.69 -0.22
C GLU A 91 -26.04 -4.31 -0.93
N SER A 92 -26.40 -3.22 -0.27
CA SER A 92 -26.46 -1.85 -0.82
C SER A 92 -25.75 -0.78 0.01
N MET A 93 -24.89 -1.15 0.96
CA MET A 93 -24.07 -0.19 1.72
C MET A 93 -22.60 -0.60 1.87
N SER A 94 -21.98 -1.17 0.83
CA SER A 94 -20.52 -1.06 0.71
C SER A 94 -20.19 0.42 0.56
N LEU A 95 -19.98 1.11 1.68
CA LEU A 95 -19.47 2.46 1.76
C LEU A 95 -18.11 2.46 1.03
N TYR A 96 -18.16 2.71 -0.27
CA TYR A 96 -17.04 3.19 -1.06
C TYR A 96 -16.75 4.61 -0.58
N ASP A 97 -16.24 4.70 0.64
CA ASP A 97 -15.67 5.92 1.16
C ASP A 97 -14.30 6.10 0.50
N GLY A 98 -14.09 7.24 -0.14
CA GLY A 98 -12.84 7.57 -0.83
C GLY A 98 -11.61 7.55 0.07
N GLU A 99 -11.77 7.53 1.40
CA GLU A 99 -10.68 7.44 2.37
C GLU A 99 -10.25 5.97 2.64
N SER A 100 -11.08 4.98 2.27
CA SER A 100 -10.82 3.55 2.56
C SER A 100 -10.00 2.82 1.49
N GLN A 101 -9.74 3.48 0.36
CA GLN A 101 -8.92 2.94 -0.72
C GLN A 101 -8.26 4.06 -1.53
N ALA A 102 -7.10 3.78 -2.10
CA ALA A 102 -6.39 4.69 -2.99
C ALA A 102 -5.86 3.93 -4.22
N PHE A 103 -5.74 4.63 -5.34
CA PHE A 103 -5.23 4.10 -6.59
C PHE A 103 -4.15 5.01 -7.14
N CYS A 104 -3.06 4.44 -7.64
CA CYS A 104 -2.08 5.16 -8.43
C CYS A 104 -1.61 4.32 -9.61
N GLY A 105 -0.88 4.93 -10.55
CA GLY A 105 -0.26 4.16 -11.63
C GLY A 105 0.79 3.19 -11.08
N LEU A 106 0.96 2.04 -11.73
CA LEU A 106 1.97 1.04 -11.32
C LEU A 106 3.38 1.65 -11.27
N GLU A 107 3.71 2.53 -12.21
CA GLU A 107 4.99 3.25 -12.27
C GLU A 107 5.15 4.25 -11.11
N ASP A 108 4.11 5.01 -10.77
CA ASP A 108 4.11 5.91 -9.61
C ASP A 108 4.35 5.12 -8.31
N PHE A 109 3.69 3.96 -8.16
CA PHE A 109 3.87 3.09 -7.00
C PHE A 109 5.30 2.53 -6.93
N GLU A 110 5.87 2.10 -8.06
CA GLU A 110 7.25 1.61 -8.14
C GLU A 110 8.26 2.67 -7.67
N VAL A 111 8.07 3.93 -8.10
CA VAL A 111 8.91 5.06 -7.69
C VAL A 111 8.82 5.29 -6.18
N ALA A 112 7.61 5.28 -5.62
CA ALA A 112 7.40 5.42 -4.18
C ALA A 112 8.02 4.27 -3.39
N LEU A 113 7.88 3.02 -3.86
CA LEU A 113 8.47 1.84 -3.23
C LEU A 113 10.00 1.92 -3.17
N LYS A 114 10.64 2.29 -4.28
CA LYS A 114 12.10 2.47 -4.34
C LYS A 114 12.56 3.62 -3.46
N SER A 115 11.81 4.71 -3.42
CA SER A 115 12.10 5.86 -2.56
C SER A 115 11.96 5.49 -1.08
N TRP A 116 11.00 4.63 -0.72
CA TRP A 116 10.85 4.12 0.65
C TRP A 116 12.04 3.23 1.02
N GLN A 117 12.41 2.30 0.14
CA GLN A 117 13.58 1.43 0.33
C GLN A 117 14.87 2.23 0.53
N ALA A 118 15.13 3.25 -0.29
CA ALA A 118 16.28 4.12 -0.12
C ALA A 118 16.24 4.85 1.24
N PHE A 119 15.08 5.41 1.60
CA PHE A 119 14.90 6.12 2.85
C PHE A 119 15.19 5.26 4.10
N ILE A 120 14.72 4.01 4.15
CA ILE A 120 15.00 3.10 5.27
C ILE A 120 16.47 2.68 5.33
N GLU A 121 17.16 2.60 4.19
CA GLU A 121 18.58 2.25 4.14
C GLU A 121 19.50 3.41 4.51
N GLU A 122 19.17 4.63 4.08
CA GLU A 122 19.92 5.85 4.42
C GLU A 122 19.70 6.28 5.88
N SER A 123 18.54 5.99 6.47
CA SER A 123 18.18 6.39 7.83
C SER A 123 18.69 5.43 8.91
N ARG A 124 19.60 4.50 8.58
CA ARG A 124 20.10 3.45 9.46
C ARG A 124 21.40 3.80 10.18
#